data_AF-A0A7Y4SZB1-F1
#
_entry.id   AF-A0A7Y4SZB1-F1
#
_cell.length_a   1.000
_cell.length_b   1.000
_cell.length_c   1.000
_cell.angle_alpha   90.00
_cell.angle_beta   90.00
_cell.angle_gamma   90.00
#
_symmetry.space_group_name_H-M   'P 1'
#
loop_
_entity.id
_entity.type
_entity.pdbx_description
1 polymer ?
#
loop_
_entity_poly.entity_id
_entity_poly.type
_entity_poly.pdbx_seq_one_letter_code
_entity_poly.pdbx_strand_id
1 'polypeptide(L)'
;MIHLIIGTILVSLLHALIPSHWIPLLGISKTYQWSKKETLTMSFYLACAHVFSTLIIGIMLGAIGIGLNEWFHDITLWLSPTLIIVFGIYFLWRHHTHHHFHVDDEITQPPVRKKQLFLSLMMFMILSPCIEITGFFFGASKYGWLSLLLISIIYTFCSILFMMLWVNFLWHGFQKIDSHKWEHNSGIITGWTIILAGILSFFIH
;
A
#
# COMPACT_ATOMS: atom_id res chain seq x y z
N MET A 1 -4.07 2.14 -22.61
CA MET A 1 -3.95 0.70 -22.26
C MET A 1 -2.55 0.30 -21.82
N ILE A 2 -1.53 0.34 -22.69
CA ILE A 2 -0.16 -0.04 -22.32
C ILE A 2 0.37 0.83 -21.16
N HIS A 3 0.15 2.14 -21.22
CA HIS A 3 0.51 3.06 -20.13
C HIS A 3 -0.15 2.67 -18.80
N LEU A 4 -1.46 2.40 -18.78
CA LEU A 4 -2.17 1.94 -17.58
C LEU A 4 -1.61 0.63 -16.99
N ILE A 5 -1.20 -0.32 -17.83
CA ILE A 5 -0.56 -1.56 -17.38
C ILE A 5 0.79 -1.27 -16.73
N ILE A 6 1.64 -0.49 -17.40
CA ILE A 6 2.96 -0.10 -16.88
C ILE A 6 2.81 0.67 -15.56
N GLY A 7 1.90 1.64 -15.51
CA GLY A 7 1.63 2.43 -14.32
C GLY A 7 1.10 1.58 -13.17
N THR A 8 0.21 0.62 -13.44
CA THR A 8 -0.29 -0.33 -12.42
C THR A 8 0.86 -1.15 -11.83
N ILE A 9 1.77 -1.66 -12.66
CA ILE A 9 2.94 -2.43 -12.22
C ILE A 9 3.87 -1.55 -11.38
N LEU A 10 4.18 -0.33 -11.86
CA LEU A 10 5.07 0.60 -11.16
C LEU A 10 4.49 1.04 -9.82
N VAL A 11 3.21 1.39 -9.77
CA VAL A 11 2.53 1.74 -8.51
C VAL A 11 2.54 0.56 -7.56
N SER A 12 2.26 -0.66 -8.04
CA SER A 12 2.32 -1.87 -7.19
C SER A 12 3.72 -2.09 -6.61
N LEU A 13 4.76 -1.86 -7.41
CA LEU A 13 6.16 -1.98 -6.97
C LEU A 13 6.51 -0.91 -5.94
N LEU A 14 6.23 0.36 -6.25
CA LEU A 14 6.55 1.48 -5.37
C LEU A 14 5.78 1.38 -4.05
N HIS A 15 4.51 0.98 -4.10
CA HIS A 15 3.68 0.79 -2.92
C HIS A 15 4.24 -0.29 -1.99
N ALA A 16 4.75 -1.40 -2.54
CA ALA A 16 5.39 -2.44 -1.74
C ALA A 16 6.66 -1.95 -0.99
N LEU A 17 7.33 -0.90 -1.49
CA LEU A 17 8.50 -0.31 -0.84
C LEU A 17 8.14 0.55 0.38
N ILE A 18 6.88 0.98 0.51
CA ILE A 18 6.44 1.89 1.57
C ILE A 18 6.62 1.22 2.95
N PRO A 19 7.47 1.78 3.83
CA PRO A 19 7.84 1.12 5.08
C PRO A 19 6.68 0.83 6.03
N SER A 20 5.62 1.65 6.00
CA SER A 20 4.43 1.45 6.85
C SER A 20 3.72 0.11 6.62
N HIS A 21 3.91 -0.54 5.46
CA HIS A 21 3.23 -1.79 5.12
C HIS A 21 3.98 -3.03 5.61
N TRP A 22 5.29 -2.94 5.83
CA TRP A 22 6.12 -4.10 6.18
C TRP A 22 6.91 -3.93 7.49
N ILE A 23 7.24 -2.70 7.93
CA ILE A 23 7.96 -2.47 9.20
C ILE A 23 7.18 -3.04 10.39
N PRO A 24 5.87 -2.73 10.59
CA PRO A 24 5.15 -3.22 11.76
C PRO A 24 5.12 -4.75 11.80
N LEU A 25 4.98 -5.40 10.64
CA LEU A 25 4.98 -6.86 10.53
C LEU A 25 6.34 -7.46 10.90
N LEU A 26 7.45 -6.90 10.41
CA LEU A 26 8.78 -7.38 10.74
C LEU A 26 9.16 -7.11 12.20
N GLY A 27 8.72 -5.97 12.76
CA GLY A 27 8.85 -5.66 14.19
C GLY A 27 8.12 -6.69 15.06
N ILE A 28 6.85 -6.96 14.74
CA ILE A 28 6.06 -8.00 15.42
C ILE A 28 6.70 -9.39 15.27
N SER A 29 7.16 -9.74 14.07
CA SER A 29 7.86 -10.99 13.80
C SER A 29 9.07 -11.17 14.71
N LYS A 30 9.86 -10.10 14.92
CA LYS A 30 11.01 -10.09 15.84
C LYS A 30 10.56 -10.27 17.29
N THR A 31 9.57 -9.52 17.76
CA THR A 31 9.06 -9.57 19.14
C THR A 31 8.44 -10.92 19.49
N TYR A 32 7.66 -11.51 18.57
CA TYR A 32 7.01 -12.80 18.74
C TYR A 32 7.88 -13.99 18.28
N GLN A 33 9.13 -13.74 17.88
CA GLN A 33 10.10 -14.72 17.38
C GLN A 33 9.53 -15.64 16.28
N TRP A 34 8.81 -15.06 15.33
CA TRP A 34 8.24 -15.81 14.22
C TRP A 34 9.33 -16.36 13.30
N SER A 35 9.13 -17.60 12.86
CA SER A 35 9.96 -18.17 11.81
C SER A 35 9.81 -17.38 10.50
N LYS A 36 10.78 -17.52 9.58
CA LYS A 36 10.68 -16.96 8.22
C LYS A 36 9.37 -17.37 7.53
N LYS A 37 9.04 -18.66 7.63
CA LYS A 37 7.82 -19.23 7.04
C LYS A 37 6.57 -18.59 7.65
N GLU A 38 6.51 -18.49 8.97
CA GLU A 38 5.39 -17.84 9.67
C GLU A 38 5.24 -16.38 9.24
N THR A 39 6.34 -15.62 9.18
CA THR A 39 6.32 -14.21 8.75
C THR A 39 5.81 -14.05 7.32
N LEU A 40 6.29 -14.87 6.38
CA LEU A 40 5.84 -14.83 4.99
C LEU A 40 4.38 -15.26 4.84
N THR A 41 3.94 -16.30 5.56
CA THR A 41 2.55 -16.72 5.55
C THR A 41 1.63 -15.62 6.08
N MET A 42 2.00 -14.96 7.17
CA MET A 42 1.23 -13.84 7.73
C MET A 42 1.22 -12.65 6.76
N SER A 43 2.37 -12.31 6.18
CA SER A 43 2.48 -11.28 5.15
C SER A 43 1.55 -11.53 3.97
N PHE A 44 1.47 -12.78 3.51
CA PHE A 44 0.61 -13.15 2.40
C PHE A 44 -0.87 -12.92 2.72
N TYR A 45 -1.34 -13.36 3.89
CA TYR A 45 -2.75 -13.15 4.28
C TYR A 45 -3.08 -11.67 4.45
N LEU A 46 -2.18 -10.88 5.05
CA LEU A 46 -2.37 -9.44 5.20
C LEU A 46 -2.40 -8.73 3.84
N ALA A 47 -1.49 -9.09 2.92
CA ALA A 47 -1.47 -8.56 1.56
C ALA A 47 -2.77 -8.91 0.81
N CYS A 48 -3.26 -10.14 0.91
CA CYS A 48 -4.54 -10.54 0.32
C CYS A 48 -5.71 -9.72 0.88
N ALA A 49 -5.76 -9.52 2.20
CA ALA A 49 -6.83 -8.75 2.84
C ALA A 49 -6.82 -7.28 2.38
N HIS A 50 -5.64 -6.67 2.29
CA HIS A 50 -5.45 -5.32 1.80
C HIS A 50 -5.84 -5.15 0.32
N VAL A 51 -5.33 -6.04 -0.55
CA VAL A 51 -5.65 -6.05 -1.98
C VAL A 51 -7.15 -6.27 -2.20
N PHE A 52 -7.78 -7.14 -1.41
CA PHE A 52 -9.23 -7.39 -1.50
C PHE A 52 -10.06 -6.12 -1.26
N SER A 53 -9.78 -5.37 -0.19
CA SER A 53 -10.46 -4.11 0.09
C SER A 53 -10.24 -3.07 -1.02
N THR A 54 -9.03 -3.02 -1.56
CA THR A 54 -8.66 -2.10 -2.64
C THR A 54 -9.36 -2.46 -3.94
N LEU A 55 -9.46 -3.75 -4.28
CA LEU A 55 -10.18 -4.24 -5.46
C LEU A 55 -11.67 -3.89 -5.40
N ILE A 56 -12.31 -4.01 -4.23
CA ILE A 56 -13.73 -3.66 -4.09
C ILE A 56 -13.93 -2.19 -4.48
N ILE A 57 -13.14 -1.29 -3.92
CA ILE A 57 -13.24 0.14 -4.19
C ILE A 57 -12.86 0.45 -5.64
N GLY A 58 -11.76 -0.12 -6.14
CA GLY A 58 -11.28 0.08 -7.50
C GLY A 58 -12.29 -0.39 -8.55
N ILE A 59 -12.83 -1.60 -8.41
CA ILE A 59 -13.85 -2.14 -9.34
C ILE A 59 -15.13 -1.33 -9.26
N MET A 60 -15.56 -0.91 -8.07
CA MET A 60 -16.74 -0.06 -7.91
C MET A 60 -16.57 1.28 -8.64
N LEU A 61 -15.42 1.95 -8.46
CA LEU A 61 -15.11 3.20 -9.16
C LEU A 61 -14.98 3.01 -10.67
N GLY A 62 -14.31 1.95 -11.12
CA GLY A 62 -14.19 1.61 -12.53
C GLY A 62 -15.55 1.31 -13.18
N ALA A 63 -16.43 0.59 -12.48
CA ALA A 63 -17.79 0.31 -12.94
C ALA A 63 -18.62 1.58 -13.11
N ILE A 64 -18.53 2.52 -12.15
CA ILE A 64 -19.15 3.84 -12.25
C ILE A 64 -18.57 4.60 -13.45
N GLY A 65 -17.25 4.55 -13.66
CA GLY A 65 -16.55 5.13 -14.80
C GLY A 65 -17.09 4.64 -16.15
N ILE A 66 -17.42 3.35 -16.30
CA ILE A 66 -17.92 2.78 -17.56
C ILE A 66 -19.26 3.43 -17.95
N GLY A 67 -20.07 3.86 -16.97
CA GLY A 67 -21.35 4.52 -17.20
C GLY A 67 -21.27 6.04 -17.38
N LEU A 68 -20.10 6.66 -17.22
CA LEU A 68 -19.91 8.11 -17.29
C LEU A 68 -19.53 8.58 -18.71
N ASN A 69 -19.92 9.80 -19.07
CA ASN A 69 -19.58 10.42 -20.36
C ASN A 69 -18.10 10.88 -20.38
N GLU A 70 -17.49 10.99 -21.58
CA GLU A 70 -16.06 11.31 -21.79
C GLU A 70 -15.61 12.60 -21.06
N TRP A 71 -16.47 13.62 -20.97
CA TRP A 71 -16.14 14.87 -20.25
C TRP A 71 -15.85 14.67 -18.75
N PHE A 72 -16.51 13.70 -18.11
CA PHE A 72 -16.25 13.36 -16.70
C PHE A 72 -14.98 12.52 -16.54
N HIS A 73 -14.56 11.76 -17.57
CA HIS A 73 -13.32 11.00 -17.53
C HIS A 73 -12.11 11.93 -17.46
N ASP A 74 -12.07 12.97 -18.29
CA ASP A 74 -10.94 13.90 -18.35
C ASP A 74 -10.74 14.65 -17.03
N ILE A 75 -11.80 15.15 -16.40
CA ILE A 75 -11.71 15.86 -15.10
C ILE A 75 -11.12 14.94 -14.02
N THR A 76 -11.55 13.68 -13.98
CA THR A 76 -11.16 12.73 -12.92
C THR A 76 -9.71 12.27 -13.05
N LEU A 77 -9.19 12.18 -14.29
CA LEU A 77 -7.79 11.84 -14.57
C LEU A 77 -6.81 12.91 -14.08
N TRP A 78 -7.20 14.18 -14.08
CA TRP A 78 -6.39 15.27 -13.50
C TRP A 78 -6.60 15.40 -11.99
N LEU A 79 -7.83 15.19 -11.51
CA LEU A 79 -8.17 15.37 -10.10
C LEU A 79 -7.55 14.31 -9.20
N SER A 80 -7.52 13.04 -9.62
CA SER A 80 -6.95 11.92 -8.84
C SER A 80 -5.47 12.11 -8.49
N PRO A 81 -4.55 12.32 -9.45
CA PRO A 81 -3.13 12.50 -9.14
C PRO A 81 -2.88 13.81 -8.38
N THR A 82 -3.65 14.88 -8.65
CA THR A 82 -3.57 16.13 -7.87
C THR A 82 -3.90 15.90 -6.40
N LEU A 83 -5.01 15.21 -6.11
CA LEU A 83 -5.41 14.90 -4.73
C LEU A 83 -4.39 14.00 -4.02
N ILE A 84 -3.84 13.00 -4.71
CA ILE A 84 -2.79 12.13 -4.17
C ILE A 84 -1.53 12.94 -3.80
N ILE A 85 -1.09 13.86 -4.67
CA ILE A 85 0.06 14.74 -4.37
C ILE A 85 -0.24 15.64 -3.17
N VAL A 86 -1.43 16.24 -3.11
CA VAL A 86 -1.85 17.08 -1.97
C VAL A 86 -1.88 16.28 -0.67
N PHE A 87 -2.37 15.04 -0.69
CA PHE A 87 -2.33 14.15 0.47
C PHE A 87 -0.90 13.76 0.86
N GLY A 88 -0.02 13.51 -0.10
CA GLY A 88 1.41 13.25 0.15
C GLY A 88 2.11 14.45 0.82
N ILE A 89 1.86 15.67 0.32
CA ILE A 89 2.36 16.92 0.90
C ILE A 89 1.80 17.12 2.32
N TYR A 90 0.49 16.90 2.51
CA TYR A 90 -0.15 16.98 3.82
C TYR A 90 0.44 15.98 4.83
N PHE A 91 0.72 14.74 4.41
CA PHE A 91 1.36 13.75 5.27
C PHE A 91 2.77 14.16 5.68
N LEU A 92 3.57 14.71 4.75
CA LEU A 92 4.90 15.25 5.05
C LEU A 92 4.83 16.42 6.03
N TRP A 93 3.90 17.36 5.82
CA TRP A 93 3.67 18.48 6.72
C TRP A 93 3.25 18.00 8.12
N ARG A 94 2.28 17.09 8.19
CA ARG A 94 1.77 16.54 9.45
C ARG A 94 2.83 15.79 10.24
N HIS A 95 3.64 14.98 9.57
CA HIS A 95 4.75 14.25 10.19
C HIS A 95 5.80 15.19 10.79
N HIS A 96 5.99 16.37 10.21
CA HIS A 96 6.90 17.39 10.74
C HIS A 96 6.31 18.15 11.94
N THR A 97 4.98 18.17 12.10
CA THR A 97 4.29 18.92 13.18
C THR A 97 3.92 18.09 14.41
N HIS A 98 4.03 16.76 14.38
CA HIS A 98 3.72 15.91 15.53
C HIS A 98 4.98 15.43 16.27
N HIS A 99 5.03 15.70 17.57
CA HIS A 99 5.84 14.93 18.51
C HIS A 99 5.25 13.52 18.61
N HIS A 100 6.01 12.50 18.20
CA HIS A 100 5.63 11.12 18.47
C HIS A 100 5.65 10.89 19.98
N PHE A 101 4.57 10.30 20.48
CA PHE A 101 4.48 9.76 21.83
C PHE A 101 5.60 8.73 21.97
N HIS A 102 6.53 8.94 22.91
CA HIS A 102 7.48 7.91 23.29
C HIS A 102 6.68 6.73 23.86
N VAL A 103 6.67 5.62 23.12
CA VAL A 103 6.24 4.35 23.71
C VAL A 103 7.48 3.83 24.43
N ASP A 104 7.48 3.92 25.76
CA ASP A 104 8.58 3.43 26.58
C ASP A 104 8.85 1.95 26.25
N ASP A 105 10.12 1.68 25.93
CA ASP A 105 10.67 0.35 25.60
C ASP A 105 10.76 -0.55 26.84
N GLU A 106 9.63 -0.94 27.44
CA GLU A 106 9.57 -2.08 28.37
C GLU A 106 8.29 -2.90 28.18
N ILE A 107 8.21 -3.64 27.08
CA ILE A 107 7.27 -4.76 26.96
C ILE A 107 8.09 -6.05 26.96
N THR A 108 8.30 -6.60 28.16
CA THR A 108 9.05 -7.85 28.39
C THR A 108 8.28 -9.12 28.01
N GLN A 109 6.98 -9.03 27.72
CA GLN A 109 6.17 -10.15 27.18
C GLN A 109 5.09 -9.70 26.19
N PRO A 110 4.81 -10.49 25.14
CA PRO A 110 3.76 -10.15 24.17
C PRO A 110 2.39 -10.03 24.86
N PRO A 111 1.76 -8.84 24.85
CA PRO A 111 0.58 -8.56 25.70
C PRO A 111 -0.70 -9.23 25.18
N VAL A 112 -0.71 -9.69 23.93
CA VAL A 112 -1.90 -10.21 23.24
C VAL A 112 -1.64 -11.56 22.58
N ARG A 113 -2.69 -12.39 22.54
CA ARG A 113 -2.63 -13.71 21.87
C ARG A 113 -2.41 -13.53 20.37
N LYS A 114 -1.59 -14.40 19.77
CA LYS A 114 -1.27 -14.38 18.32
C LYS A 114 -2.51 -14.23 17.41
N LYS A 115 -3.62 -14.89 17.73
CA LYS A 115 -4.87 -14.78 16.95
C LYS A 115 -5.50 -13.39 16.98
N GLN A 116 -5.48 -12.72 18.13
CA GLN A 116 -6.03 -11.36 18.28
C GLN A 116 -5.17 -10.35 17.53
N LEU A 117 -3.85 -10.51 17.60
CA LEU A 117 -2.91 -9.70 16.83
C LEU A 117 -3.10 -9.87 15.33
N PHE A 118 -3.22 -11.12 14.87
CA PHE A 118 -3.47 -11.37 13.46
C PHE A 118 -4.78 -10.74 12.98
N LEU A 119 -5.85 -10.89 13.76
CA LEU A 119 -7.14 -10.33 13.42
C LEU A 119 -7.10 -8.79 13.40
N SER A 120 -6.45 -8.16 14.37
CA SER A 120 -6.32 -6.70 14.40
C SER A 120 -5.52 -6.17 13.21
N LEU A 121 -4.42 -6.83 12.85
CA LEU A 121 -3.63 -6.49 11.67
C LEU A 121 -4.44 -6.66 10.38
N MET A 122 -5.20 -7.75 10.26
CA MET A 122 -6.02 -8.01 9.07
C MET A 122 -7.13 -6.97 8.94
N MET A 123 -7.79 -6.60 10.03
CA MET A 123 -8.79 -5.52 10.05
C MET A 123 -8.17 -4.17 9.66
N PHE A 124 -7.00 -3.84 10.21
CA PHE A 124 -6.28 -2.62 9.85
C PHE A 124 -5.97 -2.57 8.35
N MET A 125 -5.51 -3.68 7.77
CA MET A 125 -5.18 -3.79 6.34
C MET A 125 -6.40 -3.64 5.42
N ILE A 126 -7.56 -4.16 5.84
CA ILE A 126 -8.83 -4.00 5.11
C ILE A 126 -9.35 -2.56 5.17
N LEU A 127 -9.19 -1.89 6.32
CA LEU A 127 -9.69 -0.53 6.54
C LEU A 127 -8.80 0.56 5.95
N SER A 128 -7.60 0.19 5.47
CA SER A 128 -6.64 1.10 4.84
C SER A 128 -6.38 0.70 3.39
N PRO A 129 -7.37 0.75 2.48
CA PRO A 129 -7.18 0.39 1.07
C PRO A 129 -6.27 1.40 0.34
N CYS A 130 -5.56 0.95 -0.71
CA CYS A 130 -4.73 1.86 -1.52
C CYS A 130 -5.62 2.79 -2.35
N ILE A 131 -5.61 4.08 -2.06
CA ILE A 131 -6.32 5.07 -2.88
C ILE A 131 -5.49 5.39 -4.15
N GLU A 132 -4.17 5.22 -4.11
CA GLU A 132 -3.26 5.61 -5.18
C GLU A 132 -3.52 4.87 -6.50
N ILE A 133 -3.96 3.61 -6.41
CA ILE A 133 -4.26 2.80 -7.60
C ILE A 133 -5.65 3.08 -8.18
N THR A 134 -6.57 3.70 -7.41
CA THR A 134 -7.98 3.90 -7.83
C THR A 134 -8.10 4.68 -9.14
N GLY A 135 -7.20 5.64 -9.39
CA GLY A 135 -7.13 6.37 -10.65
C GLY A 135 -6.85 5.48 -11.87
N PHE A 136 -6.13 4.36 -11.70
CA PHE A 136 -5.88 3.40 -12.78
C PHE A 136 -7.10 2.51 -13.05
N PHE A 137 -7.84 2.11 -12.01
CA PHE A 137 -9.12 1.42 -12.18
C PHE A 137 -10.14 2.30 -12.91
N PHE A 138 -10.19 3.59 -12.53
CA PHE A 138 -11.01 4.56 -13.23
C PHE A 138 -10.49 4.83 -14.65
N GLY A 139 -9.18 4.97 -14.89
CA GLY A 139 -8.65 5.10 -16.25
C GLY A 139 -8.95 3.89 -17.15
N ALA A 140 -9.04 2.69 -16.57
CA ALA A 140 -9.38 1.48 -17.29
C ALA A 140 -10.86 1.44 -17.74
N SER A 141 -11.76 2.19 -17.10
CA SER A 141 -13.19 2.21 -17.46
C SER A 141 -13.44 2.69 -18.88
N LYS A 142 -12.61 3.61 -19.39
CA LYS A 142 -12.66 4.09 -20.79
C LYS A 142 -12.55 2.95 -21.82
N TYR A 143 -11.93 1.84 -21.43
CA TYR A 143 -11.69 0.69 -22.29
C TYR A 143 -12.57 -0.51 -21.94
N GLY A 144 -13.60 -0.30 -21.11
CA GLY A 144 -14.61 -1.28 -20.76
C GLY A 144 -14.21 -2.32 -19.70
N TRP A 145 -15.14 -3.25 -19.45
CA TRP A 145 -15.03 -4.26 -18.39
C TRP A 145 -13.81 -5.17 -18.49
N LEU A 146 -13.40 -5.54 -19.72
CA LEU A 146 -12.25 -6.43 -19.93
C LEU A 146 -10.96 -5.78 -19.44
N SER A 147 -10.80 -4.48 -19.71
CA SER A 147 -9.63 -3.70 -19.28
C SER A 147 -9.62 -3.51 -17.76
N LEU A 148 -10.78 -3.26 -17.15
CA LEU A 148 -10.91 -3.19 -15.69
C LEU A 148 -10.51 -4.50 -15.01
N LEU A 149 -10.96 -5.64 -15.54
CA LEU A 149 -10.61 -6.96 -15.02
C LEU A 149 -9.12 -7.26 -15.22
N LEU A 150 -8.55 -6.90 -16.36
CA LEU A 150 -7.12 -7.05 -16.63
C LEU A 150 -6.27 -6.26 -15.62
N ILE A 151 -6.57 -4.99 -15.40
CA ILE A 151 -5.86 -4.15 -14.42
C ILE A 151 -6.02 -4.70 -13.01
N SER A 152 -7.22 -5.18 -12.64
CA SER A 152 -7.48 -5.83 -11.34
C SER A 152 -6.57 -7.05 -11.11
N ILE A 153 -6.45 -7.92 -12.13
CA ILE A 153 -5.59 -9.11 -12.08
C ILE A 153 -4.13 -8.70 -11.94
N ILE A 154 -3.65 -7.79 -12.80
CA ILE A 154 -2.25 -7.35 -12.78
C ILE A 154 -1.91 -6.72 -11.42
N TYR A 155 -2.75 -5.82 -10.92
CA TYR A 155 -2.59 -5.20 -9.61
C TYR A 155 -2.49 -6.25 -8.49
N THR A 156 -3.40 -7.23 -8.49
CA THR A 156 -3.43 -8.31 -7.48
C THR A 156 -2.13 -9.11 -7.47
N PHE A 157 -1.74 -9.62 -8.63
CA PHE A 157 -0.54 -10.45 -8.76
C PHE A 157 0.73 -9.67 -8.46
N CYS A 158 0.89 -8.48 -9.04
CA CYS A 158 2.08 -7.65 -8.81
C CYS A 158 2.19 -7.18 -7.36
N SER A 159 1.11 -6.72 -6.74
CA SER A 159 1.16 -6.22 -5.36
C SER A 159 1.53 -7.33 -4.38
N ILE A 160 0.91 -8.50 -4.49
CA ILE A 160 1.24 -9.64 -3.63
C ILE A 160 2.68 -10.11 -3.90
N LEU A 161 3.07 -10.24 -5.18
CA LEU A 161 4.41 -10.71 -5.55
C LEU A 161 5.50 -9.78 -5.03
N PHE A 162 5.41 -8.47 -5.32
CA PHE A 162 6.41 -7.51 -4.89
C PHE A 162 6.48 -7.40 -3.37
N MET A 163 5.35 -7.42 -2.68
CA MET A 163 5.33 -7.44 -1.21
C MET A 163 6.03 -8.67 -0.65
N MET A 164 5.74 -9.87 -1.18
CA MET A 164 6.34 -11.11 -0.72
C MET A 164 7.85 -11.18 -0.99
N LEU A 165 8.29 -10.71 -2.16
CA LEU A 165 9.71 -10.60 -2.48
C LEU A 165 10.42 -9.61 -1.55
N TRP A 166 9.80 -8.46 -1.29
CA TRP A 166 10.34 -7.40 -0.45
C TRP A 166 10.46 -7.83 1.01
N VAL A 167 9.40 -8.40 1.59
CA VAL A 167 9.41 -8.95 2.97
C VAL A 167 10.42 -10.08 3.10
N ASN A 168 10.53 -10.98 2.11
CA ASN A 168 11.54 -12.04 2.11
C ASN A 168 12.97 -11.47 2.08
N PHE A 169 13.22 -10.46 1.26
CA PHE A 169 14.52 -9.78 1.19
C PHE A 169 14.86 -9.13 2.54
N LEU A 170 13.94 -8.33 3.07
CA LEU A 170 14.13 -7.59 4.31
C LEU A 170 14.23 -8.48 5.54
N TRP A 171 13.51 -9.60 5.61
CA TRP A 171 13.57 -10.50 6.77
C TRP A 171 15.01 -10.92 7.13
N HIS A 172 15.88 -11.14 6.13
CA HIS A 172 17.29 -11.49 6.38
C HIS A 172 18.12 -10.31 6.91
N GLY A 173 17.82 -9.08 6.48
CA GLY A 173 18.53 -7.86 6.90
C GLY A 173 18.02 -7.30 8.22
N PHE A 174 16.71 -7.39 8.45
CA PHE A 174 15.99 -6.73 9.55
C PHE A 174 16.33 -7.34 10.92
N GLN A 175 16.75 -8.60 10.99
CA GLN A 175 17.22 -9.20 12.25
C GLN A 175 18.47 -8.52 12.82
N LYS A 176 19.23 -7.79 11.99
CA LYS A 176 20.48 -7.11 12.38
C LYS A 176 20.31 -5.59 12.54
N ILE A 177 19.12 -5.05 12.30
CA ILE A 177 18.87 -3.60 12.26
C ILE A 177 18.18 -3.15 13.56
N ASP A 178 18.56 -1.96 13.99
CA ASP A 178 17.94 -1.22 15.10
C ASP A 178 16.57 -0.66 14.65
N SER A 179 15.49 -1.30 15.10
CA SER A 179 14.11 -1.01 14.66
C SER A 179 13.69 0.43 14.98
N HIS A 180 14.23 0.99 16.06
CA HIS A 180 13.83 2.31 16.58
C HIS A 180 14.23 3.46 15.64
N LYS A 181 15.33 3.32 14.87
CA LYS A 181 15.79 4.33 13.90
C LYS A 181 15.00 4.30 12.59
N TRP A 182 14.57 3.13 12.15
CA TRP A 182 13.80 2.98 10.91
C TRP A 182 12.35 3.40 11.08
N GLU A 183 11.77 3.18 12.25
CA GLU A 183 10.42 3.64 12.57
C GLU A 183 10.33 5.17 12.54
N HIS A 184 11.34 5.87 13.07
CA HIS A 184 11.42 7.34 13.05
C HIS A 184 11.48 7.93 11.64
N ASN A 185 12.15 7.26 10.70
CA ASN A 185 12.29 7.74 9.31
C ASN A 185 11.17 7.25 8.37
N SER A 186 10.27 6.38 8.85
CA SER A 186 9.25 5.73 8.03
C SER A 186 8.27 6.72 7.40
N GLY A 187 7.92 7.81 8.09
CA GLY A 187 7.02 8.85 7.59
C GLY A 187 7.62 9.64 6.43
N ILE A 188 8.90 9.99 6.50
CA ILE A 188 9.63 10.69 5.42
C ILE A 188 9.70 9.82 4.16
N ILE A 189 10.06 8.55 4.31
CA ILE A 189 10.15 7.61 3.18
C ILE A 189 8.77 7.41 2.56
N THR A 190 7.72 7.25 3.37
CA THR A 190 6.34 7.12 2.90
C THR A 190 5.90 8.34 2.09
N GLY A 191 6.18 9.55 2.58
CA GLY A 191 5.84 10.79 1.88
C GLY A 191 6.51 10.92 0.51
N TRP A 192 7.81 10.62 0.43
CA TRP A 192 8.53 10.63 -0.86
C TRP A 192 8.00 9.59 -1.85
N THR A 193 7.69 8.37 -1.37
CA THR A 193 7.14 7.32 -2.23
C THR A 193 5.76 7.70 -2.80
N ILE A 194 4.89 8.32 -1.98
CA ILE A 194 3.58 8.82 -2.43
C ILE A 194 3.74 9.94 -3.46
N ILE A 195 4.65 10.89 -3.22
CA ILE A 195 4.94 11.97 -4.17
C ILE A 195 5.45 11.40 -5.50
N LEU A 196 6.42 10.48 -5.46
CA LEU A 196 6.96 9.84 -6.66
C LEU A 196 5.87 9.06 -7.41
N ALA A 197 5.01 8.32 -6.71
CA ALA A 197 3.87 7.65 -7.32
C ALA A 197 2.90 8.64 -7.98
N GLY A 198 2.55 9.74 -7.31
CA GLY A 198 1.69 10.79 -7.86
C GLY A 198 2.28 11.49 -9.10
N ILE A 199 3.57 11.84 -9.05
CA ILE A 199 4.29 12.42 -10.19
C ILE A 199 4.33 11.44 -11.36
N LEU A 200 4.68 10.17 -11.12
CA LEU A 200 4.70 9.15 -12.17
C LEU A 200 3.32 8.93 -12.76
N SER A 201 2.27 8.93 -11.93
CA SER A 201 0.89 8.90 -12.40
C SER A 201 0.62 10.02 -13.39
N PHE A 202 1.12 11.25 -13.17
CA PHE A 202 0.96 12.40 -14.09
C PHE A 202 1.50 12.19 -15.52
N PHE A 203 2.46 11.28 -15.70
CA PHE A 203 3.10 11.03 -16.99
C PHE A 203 2.64 9.71 -17.64
N ILE A 204 1.87 8.88 -16.93
CA ILE A 204 1.52 7.51 -17.34
C ILE A 204 0.00 7.36 -17.61
N HIS A 205 -0.73 8.47 -17.77
CA HIS A 205 -2.16 8.48 -18.13
C HIS A 205 -2.46 7.83 -19.48
#